data_AF-L1ICW3-F1
#
_entry.id   AF-L1ICW3-F1
#
_cell.length_a   1.000
_cell.length_b   1.000
_cell.length_c   1.000
_cell.angle_alpha   90.00
_cell.angle_beta   90.00
_cell.angle_gamma   90.00
#
_symmetry.space_group_name_H-M   'P 1'
#
loop_
_entity.id
_entity.type
_entity.pdbx_description
1 polymer ?
#
loop_
_entity_poly.entity_id
_entity_poly.type
_entity_poly.pdbx_seq_one_letter_code
_entity_poly.pdbx_strand_id
1 'polypeptide(L)'
;MLRATVVAALVGAASAFSVAPVAGPASLAKADASMRIRSAPRTSSRVAPKMSASDGFVPDMGRRQLMNALLLGSVSGPLLVLPAVLISYLVPAKAGGGGGGTVAKDALGNDVKIENWLKTHGPGDRSLVQGLKGDATYLIVNDDKALENFAVNAVCTHLGCVVPWNKAANKFCCPCHGSQYDKNGKVVRGPAPLSLALAKRGEQDGTVVLSSWTETDFRTGTAPWWKA
;
A
#
# COMPACT_ATOMS: atom_id res chain seq x y z
N MET A 1 1.61 5.10 -32.96
CA MET A 1 2.90 5.78 -33.24
C MET A 1 3.24 6.68 -32.06
N LEU A 2 4.53 6.79 -31.73
CA LEU A 2 5.16 7.50 -30.61
C LEU A 2 5.03 6.87 -29.19
N ARG A 3 5.97 5.95 -28.93
CA ARG A 3 6.67 5.83 -27.64
C ARG A 3 7.63 7.01 -27.49
N ALA A 4 7.66 7.69 -26.35
CA ALA A 4 8.85 8.43 -25.89
C ALA A 4 8.72 8.86 -24.41
N THR A 5 9.87 8.77 -23.71
CA THR A 5 10.23 9.49 -22.47
C THR A 5 9.43 9.20 -21.19
N VAL A 6 10.02 8.46 -20.24
CA VAL A 6 10.80 9.03 -19.10
C VAL A 6 11.68 7.91 -18.53
N VAL A 7 12.98 8.00 -18.83
CA VAL A 7 14.07 7.37 -18.07
C VAL A 7 14.77 8.51 -17.36
N ALA A 8 14.83 8.48 -16.03
CA ALA A 8 15.87 9.04 -15.15
C ALA A 8 15.27 9.49 -13.81
N ALA A 9 15.62 8.80 -12.72
CA ALA A 9 16.06 9.42 -11.47
C ALA A 9 16.46 8.32 -10.47
N LEU A 10 17.49 8.65 -9.65
CA LEU A 10 18.01 7.93 -8.48
C LEU A 10 19.21 7.00 -8.72
N VAL A 11 20.33 7.63 -9.10
CA VAL A 11 21.63 7.35 -8.48
C VAL A 11 21.79 8.32 -7.32
N GLY A 12 22.07 7.83 -6.10
CA GLY A 12 22.47 8.70 -4.99
C GLY A 12 22.12 8.18 -3.59
N ALA A 13 22.85 7.16 -3.13
CA ALA A 13 23.01 6.87 -1.69
C ALA A 13 24.24 5.96 -1.49
N ALA A 14 25.43 6.52 -1.70
CA ALA A 14 26.69 5.89 -1.31
C ALA A 14 27.30 6.76 -0.21
N SER A 15 27.02 6.46 1.06
CA SER A 15 27.81 6.96 2.21
C SER A 15 27.50 6.17 3.48
N ALA A 16 28.58 5.75 4.16
CA ALA A 16 28.64 5.36 5.57
C ALA A 16 28.16 3.95 5.98
N PHE A 17 28.94 2.93 5.62
CA PHE A 17 29.18 1.81 6.54
C PHE A 17 30.62 1.92 7.05
N SER A 18 30.78 2.53 8.24
CA SER A 18 32.03 2.54 8.99
C SER A 18 31.99 1.37 9.97
N VAL A 19 32.84 0.37 9.76
CA VAL A 19 32.98 -0.77 10.69
C VAL A 19 34.08 -0.41 11.68
N ALA A 20 33.70 -0.20 12.95
CA ALA A 20 34.64 -0.01 14.05
C ALA A 20 35.42 -1.31 14.34
N PRO A 21 36.71 -1.24 14.70
CA PRO A 21 37.45 -2.42 15.12
C PRO A 21 37.04 -2.83 16.55
N VAL A 22 36.75 -4.12 16.72
CA VAL A 22 36.52 -4.73 18.04
C VAL A 22 37.82 -4.67 18.85
N ALA A 23 37.77 -3.95 19.97
CA ALA A 23 38.81 -3.92 20.98
C ALA A 23 38.92 -5.29 21.67
N GLY A 24 40.11 -5.90 21.64
CA GLY A 24 40.45 -7.03 22.50
C GLY A 24 40.73 -6.56 23.94
N PRO A 25 40.48 -7.41 24.96
CA PRO A 25 40.80 -7.03 26.33
C PRO A 25 42.31 -7.25 26.60
N ALA A 26 42.96 -6.20 27.09
CA ALA A 26 44.25 -6.29 27.74
C ALA A 26 44.04 -6.47 29.25
N SER A 27 44.65 -7.50 29.86
CA SER A 27 45.00 -7.43 31.28
C SER A 27 46.06 -8.44 31.72
N LEU A 28 47.13 -7.88 32.29
CA LEU A 28 47.92 -8.33 33.44
C LEU A 28 48.93 -9.50 33.31
N ALA A 29 50.16 -9.08 32.99
CA ALA A 29 51.44 -9.38 33.62
C ALA A 29 51.55 -10.46 34.72
N LYS A 30 52.59 -11.29 34.59
CA LYS A 30 53.69 -11.40 35.59
C LYS A 30 54.94 -12.05 34.97
N ALA A 31 56.08 -11.49 35.36
CA ALA A 31 57.44 -11.94 35.05
C ALA A 31 57.79 -13.23 35.83
N ASP A 32 58.68 -14.09 35.30
CA ASP A 32 60.11 -14.16 35.64
C ASP A 32 60.77 -15.40 34.99
N ALA A 33 62.10 -15.45 35.05
CA ALA A 33 63.00 -16.59 34.85
C ALA A 33 63.53 -16.88 33.43
N SER A 34 64.47 -16.03 33.03
CA SER A 34 65.83 -16.39 32.60
C SER A 34 66.11 -17.86 32.20
N MET A 35 66.32 -18.11 30.91
CA MET A 35 67.28 -19.12 30.44
C MET A 35 67.88 -18.72 29.10
N ARG A 36 69.14 -18.25 29.14
CA ARG A 36 69.94 -17.91 27.97
C ARG A 36 70.27 -19.17 27.17
N ILE A 37 69.66 -19.33 26.00
CA ILE A 37 70.09 -20.30 24.99
C ILE A 37 71.00 -19.58 23.98
N ARG A 38 72.22 -20.10 23.85
CA ARG A 38 73.32 -19.53 23.08
C ARG A 38 72.98 -19.44 21.58
N SER A 39 73.29 -18.30 20.97
CA SER A 39 73.19 -18.09 19.52
C SER A 39 74.28 -18.86 18.77
N ALA A 40 73.89 -19.76 17.88
CA ALA A 40 74.75 -20.36 16.87
C ALA A 40 74.86 -19.44 15.64
N PRO A 41 76.00 -19.45 14.91
CA PRO A 41 76.29 -18.46 13.87
C PRO A 41 75.45 -18.64 12.60
N ARG A 42 75.06 -17.50 11.99
CA ARG A 42 74.39 -17.40 10.70
C ARG A 42 75.22 -18.05 9.60
N THR A 43 74.73 -19.12 8.99
CA THR A 43 75.22 -19.60 7.70
C THR A 43 74.31 -19.13 6.57
N SER A 44 74.85 -18.15 5.83
CA SER A 44 74.68 -17.88 4.40
C SER A 44 73.28 -18.00 3.77
N SER A 45 72.75 -16.84 3.38
CA SER A 45 71.69 -16.69 2.39
C SER A 45 72.07 -17.41 1.09
N ARG A 46 71.35 -18.49 0.74
CA ARG A 46 71.17 -18.84 -0.66
C ARG A 46 70.03 -17.99 -1.21
N VAL A 47 70.37 -16.95 -1.95
CA VAL A 47 69.46 -16.38 -2.94
C VAL A 47 69.30 -17.44 -4.03
N ALA A 48 68.21 -18.21 -3.94
CA ALA A 48 67.78 -19.03 -5.06
C ALA A 48 67.14 -18.09 -6.12
N PRO A 49 67.49 -18.24 -7.41
CA PRO A 49 66.91 -17.42 -8.47
C PRO A 49 65.39 -17.65 -8.51
N LYS A 50 64.62 -16.56 -8.59
CA LYS A 50 63.18 -16.60 -8.91
C LYS A 50 63.02 -17.22 -10.30
N MET A 51 62.71 -18.51 -10.36
CA MET A 51 62.19 -19.14 -11.56
C MET A 51 60.69 -18.89 -11.60
N SER A 52 60.25 -18.21 -12.66
CA SER A 52 58.86 -18.08 -13.06
C SER A 52 58.32 -19.46 -13.42
N ALA A 53 57.87 -20.21 -12.43
CA ALA A 53 57.10 -21.41 -12.64
C ALA A 53 55.66 -21.00 -12.96
N SER A 54 55.02 -21.70 -13.90
CA SER A 54 53.56 -21.72 -14.00
C SER A 54 53.01 -22.43 -12.76
N ASP A 55 53.13 -21.76 -11.62
CA ASP A 55 52.69 -22.24 -10.34
C ASP A 55 51.18 -22.42 -10.39
N GLY A 56 50.69 -23.59 -9.93
CA GLY A 56 49.28 -23.91 -9.86
C GLY A 56 48.52 -22.81 -9.13
N PHE A 57 47.98 -21.85 -9.88
CA PHE A 57 47.37 -20.64 -9.37
C PHE A 57 46.08 -21.02 -8.63
N VAL A 58 46.15 -21.17 -7.31
CA VAL A 58 44.98 -21.39 -6.46
C VAL A 58 44.38 -20.02 -6.13
N PRO A 59 43.13 -19.72 -6.55
CA PRO A 59 42.48 -18.47 -6.20
C PRO A 59 42.35 -18.34 -4.68
N ASP A 60 42.78 -17.20 -4.15
CA ASP A 60 42.62 -16.82 -2.75
C ASP A 60 41.14 -16.58 -2.41
N MET A 61 40.82 -16.51 -1.11
CA MET A 61 39.43 -16.37 -0.66
C MET A 61 38.77 -15.08 -1.15
N GLY A 62 39.51 -13.99 -1.35
CA GLY A 62 38.97 -12.74 -1.89
C GLY A 62 38.49 -12.90 -3.34
N ARG A 63 39.29 -13.55 -4.20
CA ARG A 63 38.89 -13.87 -5.57
C ARG A 63 37.71 -14.83 -5.62
N ARG A 64 37.63 -15.82 -4.71
CA ARG A 64 36.48 -16.73 -4.61
C ARG A 64 35.19 -16.01 -4.18
N GLN A 65 35.27 -15.11 -3.21
CA GLN A 65 34.13 -14.29 -2.78
C GLN A 65 33.66 -13.36 -3.89
N LEU A 66 34.59 -12.75 -4.63
CA LEU A 66 34.26 -11.92 -5.79
C LEU A 66 33.56 -12.73 -6.89
N MET A 67 34.09 -13.91 -7.24
CA MET A 67 33.46 -14.79 -8.24
C MET A 67 32.08 -15.31 -7.79
N ASN A 68 31.93 -15.65 -6.50
CA ASN A 68 30.63 -16.05 -5.94
C ASN A 68 29.62 -14.90 -5.95
N ALA A 69 30.04 -13.68 -5.63
CA ALA A 69 29.18 -12.50 -5.68
C ALA A 69 28.73 -12.20 -7.12
N LEU A 70 29.61 -12.36 -8.11
CA LEU A 70 29.27 -12.19 -9.53
C LEU A 70 28.32 -13.29 -10.02
N LEU A 71 28.53 -14.54 -9.59
CA LEU A 71 27.64 -15.65 -9.92
C LEU A 71 26.25 -15.47 -9.31
N LEU A 72 26.18 -15.13 -8.01
CA LEU A 72 24.89 -14.88 -7.35
C LEU A 72 24.21 -13.62 -7.89
N GLY A 73 24.95 -12.56 -8.22
CA GLY A 73 24.41 -11.35 -8.83
C GLY A 73 23.83 -11.61 -10.23
N SER A 74 24.54 -12.38 -11.06
CA SER A 74 24.07 -12.70 -12.42
C SER A 74 22.90 -13.68 -12.45
N VAL A 75 22.85 -14.65 -11.53
CA VAL A 75 21.72 -15.60 -11.43
C VAL A 75 20.50 -14.96 -10.75
N SER A 76 20.71 -14.09 -9.76
CA SER A 76 19.59 -13.42 -9.07
C SER A 76 18.81 -12.48 -9.97
N GLY A 77 19.45 -11.80 -10.94
CA GLY A 77 18.77 -10.90 -11.87
C GLY A 77 17.60 -11.56 -12.61
N PRO A 78 17.84 -12.59 -13.43
CA PRO A 78 16.77 -13.32 -14.13
C PRO A 78 15.75 -13.94 -13.18
N LEU A 79 16.21 -14.47 -12.04
CA LEU A 79 15.34 -15.05 -11.02
C LEU A 79 14.44 -14.03 -10.33
N LEU A 80 14.75 -12.74 -10.35
CA LEU A 80 13.88 -11.68 -9.83
C LEU A 80 13.01 -11.06 -10.92
N VAL A 81 13.55 -10.88 -12.13
CA VAL A 81 12.82 -10.23 -13.24
C VAL A 81 11.67 -11.10 -13.73
N LEU A 82 11.88 -12.41 -13.93
CA LEU A 82 10.83 -13.31 -14.41
C LEU A 82 9.61 -13.38 -13.46
N PRO A 83 9.76 -13.61 -12.15
CA PRO A 83 8.62 -13.57 -11.24
C PRO A 83 8.07 -12.16 -11.05
N ALA A 84 8.87 -11.09 -11.13
CA ALA A 84 8.35 -9.73 -11.05
C ALA A 84 7.37 -9.41 -12.20
N VAL A 85 7.65 -9.90 -13.41
CA VAL A 85 6.73 -9.77 -14.56
C VAL A 85 5.47 -10.61 -14.37
N LEU A 86 5.59 -11.83 -13.81
CA LEU A 86 4.42 -12.65 -13.50
C LEU A 86 3.55 -12.02 -12.41
N ILE A 87 4.16 -11.49 -11.35
CA ILE A 87 3.47 -10.80 -10.26
C ILE A 87 2.77 -9.56 -10.80
N SER A 88 3.43 -8.75 -11.64
CA SER A 88 2.81 -7.55 -12.21
C SER A 88 1.67 -7.87 -13.18
N TYR A 89 1.70 -9.03 -13.84
CA TYR A 89 0.58 -9.52 -14.64
C TYR A 89 -0.62 -9.95 -13.79
N LEU A 90 -0.38 -10.54 -12.61
CA LEU A 90 -1.43 -10.96 -11.69
C LEU A 90 -2.04 -9.80 -10.88
N VAL A 91 -1.29 -8.70 -10.69
CA VAL A 91 -1.82 -7.50 -10.05
C VAL A 91 -2.74 -6.78 -11.04
N PRO A 92 -4.04 -6.63 -10.74
CA PRO A 92 -4.97 -5.99 -11.66
C PRO A 92 -4.54 -4.55 -11.93
N ALA A 93 -4.62 -4.14 -13.19
CA ALA A 93 -4.38 -2.75 -13.57
C ALA A 93 -5.37 -1.85 -12.81
N LYS A 94 -4.84 -0.82 -12.13
CA LYS A 94 -5.69 0.16 -11.44
C LYS A 94 -6.58 0.83 -12.48
N ALA A 95 -7.90 0.70 -12.32
CA ALA A 95 -8.85 1.44 -13.15
C ALA A 95 -8.52 2.93 -13.04
N GLY A 96 -8.40 3.60 -14.20
CA GLY A 96 -8.03 5.01 -14.27
C GLY A 96 -9.01 5.87 -13.47
N GLY A 97 -8.60 6.28 -12.28
CA GLY A 97 -9.34 7.24 -11.46
C GLY A 97 -9.06 8.62 -11.97
N GLY A 98 -9.89 9.13 -12.90
CA GLY A 98 -9.95 10.57 -13.14
C GLY A 98 -10.24 11.25 -11.81
N GLY A 99 -9.41 12.22 -11.41
CA GLY A 99 -9.43 12.83 -10.08
C GLY A 99 -10.71 13.58 -9.68
N GLY A 100 -11.81 13.39 -10.42
CA GLY A 100 -13.09 14.08 -10.27
C GLY A 100 -14.26 13.10 -10.15
N GLY A 101 -14.23 12.18 -9.20
CA GLY A 101 -15.37 11.34 -8.87
C GLY A 101 -15.80 10.34 -9.95
N THR A 102 -16.75 9.48 -9.60
CA THR A 102 -17.34 8.46 -10.47
C THR A 102 -18.80 8.80 -10.70
N VAL A 103 -19.26 8.70 -11.95
CA VAL A 103 -20.67 8.88 -12.29
C VAL A 103 -21.49 7.79 -11.59
N ALA A 104 -22.55 8.20 -10.90
CA ALA A 104 -23.46 7.26 -10.25
C ALA A 104 -24.33 6.55 -11.31
N LYS A 105 -24.45 5.23 -11.18
CA LYS A 105 -25.22 4.40 -12.11
C LYS A 105 -26.41 3.73 -11.43
N ASP A 106 -27.47 3.50 -12.17
CA ASP A 106 -28.63 2.73 -11.70
C ASP A 106 -28.33 1.22 -11.69
N ALA A 107 -29.32 0.41 -11.29
CA ALA A 107 -29.20 -1.05 -11.27
C ALA A 107 -29.00 -1.68 -12.66
N LEU A 108 -29.33 -0.95 -13.74
CA LEU A 108 -29.17 -1.37 -15.14
C LEU A 108 -27.85 -0.88 -15.74
N GLY A 109 -27.07 -0.09 -15.01
CA GLY A 109 -25.82 0.50 -15.46
C GLY A 109 -25.95 1.80 -16.26
N ASN A 110 -27.14 2.40 -16.32
CA ASN A 110 -27.36 3.71 -16.93
C ASN A 110 -26.97 4.83 -15.97
N ASP A 111 -26.59 5.98 -16.51
CA ASP A 111 -26.19 7.14 -15.72
C ASP A 111 -27.40 7.82 -15.06
N VAL A 112 -27.27 8.13 -13.77
CA VAL A 112 -28.36 8.71 -12.98
C VAL A 112 -28.43 10.23 -13.19
N LYS A 113 -29.43 10.67 -13.95
CA LYS A 113 -29.77 12.09 -14.14
C LYS A 113 -30.69 12.59 -13.03
N ILE A 114 -30.38 13.76 -12.48
CA ILE A 114 -31.08 14.34 -11.31
C ILE A 114 -32.56 14.56 -11.62
N GLU A 115 -32.89 15.11 -12.79
CA GLU A 115 -34.27 15.42 -13.17
C GLU A 115 -35.17 14.18 -13.25
N ASN A 116 -34.64 13.07 -13.77
CA ASN A 116 -35.39 11.82 -13.89
C ASN A 116 -35.51 11.13 -12.52
N TRP A 117 -34.47 11.27 -11.69
CA TRP A 117 -34.45 10.72 -10.35
C TRP A 117 -35.49 11.38 -9.44
N LEU A 118 -35.59 12.71 -9.47
CA LEU A 118 -36.55 13.48 -8.66
C LEU A 118 -38.01 13.27 -9.08
N LYS A 119 -38.27 12.80 -10.30
CA LYS A 119 -39.63 12.43 -10.74
C LYS A 119 -40.07 11.07 -10.20
N THR A 120 -39.11 10.18 -9.95
CA THR A 120 -39.37 8.79 -9.56
C THR A 120 -39.32 8.57 -8.05
N HIS A 121 -38.50 9.37 -7.34
CA HIS A 121 -38.30 9.26 -5.90
C HIS A 121 -38.85 10.48 -5.17
N GLY A 122 -39.70 10.24 -4.16
CA GLY A 122 -40.31 11.29 -3.34
C GLY A 122 -39.37 11.88 -2.28
N PRO A 123 -39.84 12.90 -1.53
CA PRO A 123 -39.10 13.47 -0.41
C PRO A 123 -38.84 12.42 0.67
N GLY A 124 -37.64 12.41 1.23
CA GLY A 124 -37.20 11.47 2.25
C GLY A 124 -36.89 10.06 1.73
N ASP A 125 -36.95 9.82 0.41
CA ASP A 125 -36.63 8.52 -0.15
C ASP A 125 -35.13 8.28 -0.23
N ARG A 126 -34.75 7.01 -0.11
CA ARG A 126 -33.36 6.54 -0.05
C ARG A 126 -33.20 5.33 -0.92
N SER A 127 -32.63 5.54 -2.08
CA SER A 127 -32.47 4.52 -3.11
C SER A 127 -30.99 4.27 -3.40
N LEU A 128 -30.72 3.03 -3.77
CA LEU A 128 -29.38 2.53 -4.04
C LEU A 128 -28.97 2.87 -5.46
N VAL A 129 -27.74 3.34 -5.61
CA VAL A 129 -27.04 3.51 -6.88
C VAL A 129 -25.67 2.85 -6.79
N GLN A 130 -25.10 2.50 -7.93
CA GLN A 130 -23.70 2.12 -8.02
C GLN A 130 -22.85 3.40 -7.87
N GLY A 131 -22.05 3.46 -6.81
CA GLY A 131 -21.20 4.60 -6.52
C GLY A 131 -19.72 4.32 -6.68
N LEU A 132 -18.92 4.88 -5.78
CA LEU A 132 -17.46 4.78 -5.82
C LEU A 132 -17.02 3.32 -5.83
N LYS A 133 -16.09 2.97 -6.74
CA LYS A 133 -15.51 1.61 -6.85
C LYS A 133 -16.54 0.49 -7.11
N GLY A 134 -17.77 0.84 -7.48
CA GLY A 134 -18.86 -0.12 -7.69
C GLY A 134 -19.67 -0.46 -6.45
N ASP A 135 -19.41 0.18 -5.31
CA ASP A 135 -20.15 -0.06 -4.07
C ASP A 135 -21.58 0.49 -4.17
N ALA A 136 -22.52 -0.20 -3.51
CA ALA A 136 -23.88 0.28 -3.37
C ALA A 136 -23.90 1.50 -2.44
N THR A 137 -24.32 2.65 -2.98
CA THR A 137 -24.36 3.93 -2.26
C THR A 137 -25.79 4.47 -2.28
N TYR A 138 -26.25 5.01 -1.15
CA TYR A 138 -27.55 5.65 -1.03
C TYR A 138 -27.50 7.10 -1.51
N LEU A 139 -28.39 7.43 -2.44
CA LEU A 139 -28.78 8.82 -2.69
C LEU A 139 -29.97 9.16 -1.80
N ILE A 140 -29.86 10.28 -1.09
CA ILE A 140 -30.90 10.75 -0.17
C ILE A 140 -31.58 11.96 -0.81
N VAL A 141 -32.90 11.91 -0.87
CA VAL A 141 -33.75 13.04 -1.30
C VAL A 141 -34.23 13.76 -0.05
N ASN A 142 -33.93 15.05 0.05
CA ASN A 142 -34.42 15.93 1.12
C ASN A 142 -35.92 16.23 0.97
N ASP A 143 -36.52 16.75 2.03
CA ASP A 143 -37.93 17.14 2.04
C ASP A 143 -38.24 18.26 1.02
N ASP A 144 -37.24 19.11 0.73
CA ASP A 144 -37.31 20.17 -0.30
C ASP A 144 -37.25 19.66 -1.75
N LYS A 145 -37.34 18.33 -1.96
CA LYS A 145 -37.18 17.67 -3.27
C LYS A 145 -35.82 17.93 -3.93
N ALA A 146 -34.80 18.21 -3.13
CA ALA A 146 -33.41 18.31 -3.57
C ALA A 146 -32.61 17.08 -3.11
N LEU A 147 -31.58 16.68 -3.84
CA LEU A 147 -30.65 15.66 -3.37
C LEU A 147 -29.77 16.23 -2.25
N GLU A 148 -29.40 15.39 -1.28
CA GLU A 148 -28.54 15.77 -0.17
C GLU A 148 -27.05 15.77 -0.56
N ASN A 149 -26.24 16.67 0.02
CA ASN A 149 -24.85 16.92 -0.41
C ASN A 149 -23.89 15.76 -0.20
N PHE A 150 -24.30 14.77 0.58
CA PHE A 150 -23.56 13.56 0.84
C PHE A 150 -24.41 12.35 0.42
N ALA A 151 -23.71 11.30 0.02
CA ALA A 151 -24.28 9.97 -0.20
C ALA A 151 -23.70 9.02 0.85
N VAL A 152 -24.49 8.04 1.28
CA VAL A 152 -24.11 7.11 2.35
C VAL A 152 -23.80 5.75 1.75
N ASN A 153 -22.62 5.19 1.98
CA ASN A 153 -22.30 3.83 1.54
C ASN A 153 -23.21 2.82 2.27
N ALA A 154 -23.85 1.92 1.53
CA ALA A 154 -24.74 0.90 2.06
C ALA A 154 -24.00 -0.33 2.63
N VAL A 155 -22.68 -0.43 2.43
CA VAL A 155 -21.87 -1.55 2.90
C VAL A 155 -21.69 -1.51 4.42
N CYS A 156 -22.15 -2.55 5.10
CA CYS A 156 -22.04 -2.69 6.54
C CYS A 156 -20.57 -2.82 6.97
N THR A 157 -20.16 -1.99 7.92
CA THR A 157 -18.82 -1.97 8.52
C THR A 157 -18.48 -3.18 9.40
N HIS A 158 -19.43 -4.11 9.60
CA HIS A 158 -19.16 -5.36 10.32
C HIS A 158 -18.51 -6.40 9.40
N LEU A 159 -19.21 -6.83 8.35
CA LEU A 159 -18.81 -7.91 7.43
C LEU A 159 -19.15 -7.63 5.96
N GLY A 160 -19.70 -6.45 5.64
CA GLY A 160 -19.94 -6.04 4.25
C GLY A 160 -21.35 -6.30 3.68
N CYS A 161 -22.33 -6.73 4.48
CA CYS A 161 -23.72 -6.83 4.00
C CYS A 161 -24.27 -5.47 3.55
N VAL A 162 -25.12 -5.44 2.52
CA VAL A 162 -25.85 -4.22 2.13
C VAL A 162 -26.95 -3.94 3.17
N VAL A 163 -26.93 -2.74 3.76
CA VAL A 163 -27.83 -2.35 4.84
C VAL A 163 -29.06 -1.64 4.27
N PRO A 164 -30.26 -2.23 4.32
CA PRO A 164 -31.48 -1.59 3.85
C PRO A 164 -31.91 -0.44 4.77
N TRP A 165 -32.57 0.56 4.17
CA TRP A 165 -33.26 1.62 4.91
C TRP A 165 -34.61 1.13 5.44
N ASN A 166 -34.82 1.25 6.75
CA ASN A 166 -36.11 0.99 7.36
C ASN A 166 -36.87 2.31 7.57
N LYS A 167 -37.87 2.56 6.72
CA LYS A 167 -38.72 3.77 6.77
C LYS A 167 -39.52 3.89 8.08
N ALA A 168 -39.91 2.77 8.70
CA ALA A 168 -40.70 2.80 9.94
C ALA A 168 -39.88 3.24 11.15
N ALA A 169 -38.60 2.86 11.19
CA ALA A 169 -37.70 3.18 12.30
C ALA A 169 -36.80 4.39 12.05
N ASN A 170 -36.84 4.97 10.83
CA ASN A 170 -35.93 6.02 10.37
C ASN A 170 -34.44 5.70 10.61
N LYS A 171 -34.08 4.43 10.40
CA LYS A 171 -32.74 3.89 10.64
C LYS A 171 -32.36 2.90 9.55
N PHE A 172 -31.07 2.77 9.29
CA PHE A 172 -30.55 1.67 8.49
C PHE A 172 -30.41 0.44 9.39
N CYS A 173 -31.07 -0.66 9.04
CA CYS A 173 -31.09 -1.87 9.85
C CYS A 173 -30.49 -3.02 9.06
N CYS A 174 -29.32 -3.50 9.48
CA CYS A 174 -28.62 -4.59 8.81
C CYS A 174 -29.31 -5.93 9.10
N PRO A 175 -29.79 -6.67 8.10
CA PRO A 175 -30.50 -7.93 8.30
C PRO A 175 -29.58 -9.06 8.78
N CYS A 176 -28.26 -8.92 8.59
CA CYS A 176 -27.32 -9.99 8.91
C CYS A 176 -27.13 -10.18 10.43
N HIS A 177 -26.85 -9.10 11.16
CA HIS A 177 -26.53 -9.16 12.60
C HIS A 177 -27.21 -8.04 13.42
N GLY A 178 -28.16 -7.31 12.81
CA GLY A 178 -28.94 -6.30 13.51
C GLY A 178 -28.19 -4.99 13.82
N SER A 179 -27.07 -4.69 13.14
CA SER A 179 -26.43 -3.38 13.22
C SER A 179 -27.39 -2.29 12.78
N GLN A 180 -27.53 -1.25 13.60
CA GLN A 180 -28.40 -0.11 13.37
C GLN A 180 -27.57 1.15 13.19
N TYR A 181 -27.86 1.88 12.11
CA TYR A 181 -27.28 3.18 11.85
C TYR A 181 -28.38 4.24 11.80
N ASP A 182 -28.05 5.44 12.24
CA ASP A 182 -28.93 6.61 12.19
C ASP A 182 -29.21 7.05 10.74
N LYS A 183 -30.13 8.00 10.54
CA LYS A 183 -30.44 8.62 9.26
C LYS A 183 -29.22 9.16 8.52
N ASN A 184 -28.15 9.55 9.22
CA ASN A 184 -26.92 10.03 8.60
C ASN A 184 -25.87 8.92 8.39
N GLY A 185 -26.17 7.67 8.79
CA GLY A 185 -25.26 6.53 8.70
C GLY A 185 -24.30 6.38 9.89
N LYS A 186 -24.50 7.14 10.98
CA LYS A 186 -23.75 6.97 12.24
C LYS A 186 -24.19 5.71 12.96
N VAL A 187 -23.27 4.90 13.46
CA VAL A 187 -23.62 3.70 14.23
C VAL A 187 -24.37 4.06 15.52
N VAL A 188 -25.48 3.37 15.78
CA VAL A 188 -26.31 3.54 16.98
C VAL A 188 -26.27 2.30 17.85
N ARG A 189 -26.35 1.11 17.25
CA ARG A 189 -26.37 -0.17 17.96
C ARG A 189 -25.81 -1.29 17.08
N GLY A 190 -25.30 -2.34 17.72
CA GLY A 190 -24.97 -3.61 17.08
C GLY A 190 -23.46 -3.85 17.02
N PRO A 191 -23.03 -4.94 16.35
CA PRO A 191 -21.62 -5.34 16.31
C PRO A 191 -20.75 -4.49 15.37
N ALA A 192 -21.34 -3.54 14.64
CA ALA A 192 -20.59 -2.66 13.75
C ALA A 192 -19.64 -1.73 14.54
N PRO A 193 -18.32 -1.76 14.26
CA PRO A 193 -17.35 -0.95 15.01
C PRO A 193 -17.34 0.52 14.56
N LEU A 194 -17.71 0.79 13.31
CA LEU A 194 -17.58 2.10 12.66
C LEU A 194 -18.87 2.52 11.96
N SER A 195 -19.04 3.83 11.76
CA SER A 195 -20.15 4.41 10.99
C SER A 195 -19.99 4.17 9.48
N LEU A 196 -21.09 4.19 8.73
CA LEU A 196 -21.07 4.02 7.27
C LEU A 196 -20.24 5.12 6.60
N ALA A 197 -19.50 4.75 5.55
CA ALA A 197 -18.68 5.69 4.79
C ALA A 197 -19.54 6.71 4.04
N LEU A 198 -19.01 7.92 3.86
CA LEU A 198 -19.67 8.99 3.11
C LEU A 198 -18.96 9.23 1.78
N ALA A 199 -19.75 9.58 0.78
CA ALA A 199 -19.27 10.12 -0.49
C ALA A 199 -19.82 11.53 -0.67
N LYS A 200 -19.04 12.42 -1.27
CA LYS A 200 -19.51 13.76 -1.62
C LYS A 200 -20.27 13.68 -2.93
N ARG A 201 -21.51 14.17 -2.92
CA ARG A 201 -22.35 14.19 -4.12
C ARG A 201 -22.11 15.51 -4.85
N GLY A 202 -21.41 15.44 -5.97
CA GLY A 202 -21.28 16.49 -6.96
C GLY A 202 -22.33 16.36 -8.06
N GLU A 203 -22.37 17.37 -8.92
CA GLU A 203 -23.19 17.39 -10.13
C GLU A 203 -22.30 17.79 -11.30
N GLN A 204 -22.42 17.05 -12.40
CA GLN A 204 -21.75 17.36 -13.66
C GLN A 204 -22.73 17.09 -14.80
N ASP A 205 -23.00 18.12 -15.62
CA ASP A 205 -23.90 18.04 -16.77
C ASP A 205 -25.27 17.40 -16.45
N GLY A 206 -25.85 17.74 -15.29
CA GLY A 206 -27.14 17.22 -14.81
C GLY A 206 -27.12 15.76 -14.32
N THR A 207 -25.93 15.16 -14.26
CA THR A 207 -25.69 13.79 -13.80
C THR A 207 -25.06 13.79 -12.41
N VAL A 208 -25.47 12.83 -11.58
CA VAL A 208 -24.92 12.68 -10.23
C VAL A 208 -23.51 12.11 -10.30
N VAL A 209 -22.54 12.82 -9.74
CA VAL A 209 -21.15 12.36 -9.62
C VAL A 209 -20.82 12.20 -8.15
N LEU A 210 -20.24 11.05 -7.78
CA LEU A 210 -19.82 10.75 -6.42
C LEU A 210 -18.30 10.84 -6.32
N SER A 211 -17.80 11.70 -5.44
CA SER A 211 -16.38 11.82 -5.12
C SER A 211 -16.09 11.39 -3.69
N SER A 212 -14.84 11.05 -3.40
CA SER A 212 -14.42 10.64 -2.07
C SER A 212 -14.57 11.77 -1.06
N TRP A 213 -15.19 11.50 0.10
CA TRP A 213 -15.26 12.45 1.20
C TRP A 213 -13.94 12.48 1.98
N THR A 214 -13.21 13.58 1.89
CA THR A 214 -11.92 13.78 2.59
C THR A 214 -11.99 14.80 3.73
N GLU A 215 -13.10 15.54 3.81
CA GLU A 215 -13.35 16.52 4.87
C GLU A 215 -13.70 15.82 6.20
N THR A 216 -13.71 16.56 7.31
CA THR A 216 -14.10 16.03 8.62
C THR A 216 -15.51 15.43 8.58
N ASP A 217 -15.73 14.30 9.25
CA ASP A 217 -17.07 13.69 9.34
C ASP A 217 -17.96 14.56 10.23
N PHE A 218 -19.00 15.17 9.64
CA PHE A 218 -19.93 16.05 10.36
C PHE A 218 -20.75 15.33 11.45
N ARG A 219 -20.78 13.99 11.45
CA ARG A 219 -21.57 13.19 12.40
C ARG A 219 -20.82 12.89 13.69
N THR A 220 -19.50 12.82 13.63
CA THR A 220 -18.63 12.47 14.77
C THR A 220 -17.64 13.58 15.12
N GLY A 221 -17.42 14.55 14.24
CA GLY A 221 -16.41 15.60 14.41
C GLY A 221 -14.98 15.10 14.28
N THR A 222 -14.78 13.85 13.85
CA THR A 222 -13.47 13.20 13.71
C THR A 222 -13.06 13.12 12.24
N ALA A 223 -11.77 12.85 11.99
CA ALA A 223 -11.30 12.52 10.65
C ALA A 223 -12.05 11.30 10.09
N PRO A 224 -12.33 11.26 8.77
CA PRO A 224 -12.97 10.11 8.14
C PRO A 224 -12.05 8.88 8.25
N TRP A 225 -12.64 7.75 8.65
CA TRP A 225 -11.88 6.50 8.82
C TRP A 225 -11.64 5.79 7.47
N TRP A 226 -12.47 6.07 6.47
CA TRP A 226 -12.31 5.56 5.11
C TRP A 226 -11.26 6.38 4.37
N LYS A 227 -10.30 5.70 3.73
CA LYS A 227 -9.32 6.34 2.84
C LYS A 227 -9.78 6.20 1.39
N ALA A 228 -9.67 7.30 0.62
CA ALA A 228 -9.99 7.36 -0.81
C ALA A 228 -9.15 6.37 -1.63
#